data_AF-A0A382V9L5-F1
#
_entry.id   AF-A0A382V9L5-F1
#
_cell.length_a   1.000
_cell.length_b   1.000
_cell.length_c   1.000
_cell.angle_alpha   90.00
_cell.angle_beta   90.00
_cell.angle_gamma   90.00
#
_symmetry.space_group_name_H-M   'P 1'
#
loop_
_entity.id
_entity.type
_entity.pdbx_description
1 polymer ?
#
loop_
_entity_poly.entity_id
_entity_poly.type
_entity_poly.pdbx_seq_one_letter_code
_entity_poly.pdbx_strand_id
1 'polypeptide(L)'
;VSTGYKADGIVDLIWAAEHFGYSGPGEMQKAGVSAIRFFLAVGGVTESECDLGLAESLDPIGPYVYESTWSGEELEALEWVADHYCITKEQAQLYGGILFTFFAGLDAAKNGTTAVRRDPPPIPTTAPTTTTAPTTTTAPTTTTAPTT
;
A
#
# COMPACT_ATOMS: atom_id res chain seq x y z
N VAL A 1 6.26 1.52 0.96
CA VAL A 1 5.38 0.33 1.05
C VAL A 1 4.66 0.20 -0.29
N SER A 2 4.53 -1.01 -0.82
CA SER A 2 4.06 -1.23 -2.18
C SER A 2 2.84 -2.14 -2.20
N THR A 3 1.73 -1.66 -2.73
CA THR A 3 0.45 -2.40 -2.77
C THR A 3 0.01 -2.57 -4.21
N GLY A 4 -0.34 -3.79 -4.59
CA GLY A 4 -0.94 -4.12 -5.88
C GLY A 4 -2.46 -3.99 -5.86
N TYR A 5 -3.01 -3.58 -7.01
CA TYR A 5 -4.44 -3.37 -7.22
C TYR A 5 -4.92 -4.10 -8.48
N LYS A 6 -6.18 -4.51 -8.45
CA LYS A 6 -6.94 -4.89 -9.66
C LYS A 6 -7.30 -3.63 -10.46
N ALA A 7 -7.70 -3.82 -11.72
CA ALA A 7 -7.96 -2.72 -12.65
C ALA A 7 -9.07 -1.77 -12.16
N ASP A 8 -10.17 -2.32 -11.65
CA ASP A 8 -11.27 -1.56 -11.06
C ASP A 8 -10.84 -0.83 -9.78
N GLY A 9 -10.12 -1.52 -8.90
CA GLY A 9 -9.63 -0.93 -7.65
C GLY A 9 -8.69 0.27 -7.86
N ILE A 10 -7.76 0.20 -8.82
CA ILE A 10 -6.87 1.33 -9.08
C ILE A 10 -7.60 2.51 -9.75
N VAL A 11 -8.56 2.25 -10.63
CA VAL A 11 -9.39 3.29 -11.25
C VAL A 11 -10.17 4.06 -10.19
N ASP A 12 -10.82 3.32 -9.29
CA ASP A 12 -11.63 3.92 -8.24
C ASP A 12 -10.76 4.72 -7.26
N LEU A 13 -9.57 4.22 -6.91
CA LEU A 13 -8.64 4.92 -6.03
C LEU A 13 -8.07 6.20 -6.65
N ILE A 14 -7.71 6.18 -7.95
CA ILE A 14 -7.25 7.37 -8.67
C ILE A 14 -8.37 8.41 -8.74
N TRP A 15 -9.58 7.98 -9.11
CA TRP A 15 -10.74 8.87 -9.15
C TRP A 15 -11.01 9.49 -7.78
N ALA A 16 -10.94 8.71 -6.71
CA ALA A 16 -11.18 9.18 -5.36
C ALA A 16 -10.10 10.18 -4.90
N ALA A 17 -8.84 9.94 -5.25
CA ALA A 17 -7.75 10.88 -5.00
C ALA A 17 -7.98 12.22 -5.74
N GLU A 18 -8.37 12.18 -7.01
CA GLU A 18 -8.73 13.39 -7.79
C GLU A 18 -9.94 14.11 -7.14
N HIS A 19 -10.96 13.37 -6.73
CA HIS A 19 -12.19 13.90 -6.14
C HIS A 19 -11.92 14.69 -4.85
N PHE A 20 -11.02 14.21 -4.00
CA PHE A 20 -10.60 14.91 -2.78
C PHE A 20 -9.41 15.86 -2.98
N GLY A 21 -8.85 15.98 -4.18
CA GLY A 21 -7.74 16.89 -4.48
C GLY A 21 -6.38 16.43 -3.95
N TYR A 22 -6.20 15.13 -3.72
CA TYR A 22 -4.90 14.54 -3.40
C TYR A 22 -4.02 14.44 -4.64
N SER A 23 -2.69 14.47 -4.44
CA SER A 23 -1.72 14.37 -5.54
C SER A 23 -1.69 12.99 -6.21
N GLY A 24 -2.26 11.96 -5.58
CA GLY A 24 -2.42 10.64 -6.15
C GLY A 24 -2.82 9.57 -5.13
N PRO A 25 -2.89 8.30 -5.56
CA PRO A 25 -3.24 7.16 -4.72
C PRO A 25 -2.43 7.05 -3.42
N GLY A 26 -1.16 7.42 -3.42
CA GLY A 26 -0.31 7.30 -2.22
C GLY A 26 -0.75 8.21 -1.08
N GLU A 27 -1.08 9.47 -1.37
CA GLU A 27 -1.60 10.40 -0.35
C GLU A 27 -2.99 9.99 0.14
N MET A 28 -3.81 9.45 -0.76
CA MET A 28 -5.13 8.90 -0.40
C MET A 28 -5.02 7.71 0.56
N GLN A 29 -4.08 6.80 0.32
CA GLN A 29 -3.84 5.65 1.20
C GLN A 29 -3.38 6.08 2.60
N LYS A 30 -2.45 7.04 2.68
CA LYS A 30 -1.98 7.60 3.95
C LYS A 30 -3.12 8.24 4.73
N ALA A 31 -3.91 9.09 4.08
CA ALA A 31 -5.07 9.72 4.69
C ALA A 31 -6.08 8.69 5.21
N GLY A 32 -6.30 7.61 4.45
CA GLY A 32 -7.15 6.50 4.88
C GLY A 32 -6.63 5.77 6.11
N VAL A 33 -5.33 5.45 6.16
CA VAL A 33 -4.69 4.82 7.33
C VAL A 33 -4.78 5.72 8.56
N SER A 34 -4.47 7.01 8.41
CA SER A 34 -4.62 7.98 9.51
C SER A 34 -6.06 8.09 9.99
N ALA A 35 -7.04 8.04 9.08
CA ALA A 35 -8.45 8.07 9.43
C ALA A 35 -8.90 6.82 10.18
N ILE A 36 -8.45 5.63 9.78
CA ILE A 36 -8.72 4.38 10.52
C ILE A 36 -8.24 4.51 11.97
N ARG A 37 -6.98 4.92 12.16
CA ARG A 37 -6.41 5.15 13.51
C ARG A 37 -7.21 6.17 14.30
N PHE A 38 -7.64 7.26 13.65
CA PHE A 38 -8.48 8.28 14.26
C PHE A 38 -9.85 7.74 14.72
N PHE A 39 -10.55 6.98 13.87
CA PHE A 39 -11.87 6.43 14.23
C PHE A 39 -11.77 5.42 15.37
N LEU A 40 -10.75 4.58 15.38
CA LEU A 40 -10.50 3.63 16.46
C LEU A 40 -10.20 4.36 17.77
N ALA A 41 -9.39 5.43 17.74
CA ALA A 41 -9.13 6.26 18.90
C ALA A 41 -10.41 6.94 19.43
N VAL A 42 -11.26 7.48 18.54
CA VAL A 42 -12.56 8.08 18.93
C VAL A 42 -13.51 7.03 19.53
N GLY A 43 -13.48 5.81 18.99
CA GLY A 43 -14.26 4.68 19.51
C GLY A 43 -13.72 4.08 20.81
N GLY A 44 -12.52 4.48 21.26
CA GLY A 44 -11.85 3.86 22.41
C GLY A 44 -11.42 2.41 22.15
N VAL A 45 -11.23 2.03 20.89
CA VAL A 45 -10.85 0.68 20.46
C VAL A 45 -9.32 0.62 20.36
N THR A 46 -8.70 -0.11 21.29
CA THR A 46 -7.23 -0.20 21.41
C THR A 46 -6.69 -1.62 21.39
N GLU A 47 -7.54 -2.61 21.66
CA GLU A 47 -7.17 -4.02 21.64
C GLU A 47 -7.17 -4.54 20.21
N SER A 48 -6.23 -5.42 19.87
CA SER A 48 -6.16 -6.04 18.55
C SER A 48 -7.44 -6.81 18.20
N GLU A 49 -7.91 -6.64 16.97
CA GLU A 49 -9.12 -7.24 16.42
C GLU A 49 -8.80 -8.29 15.35
N CYS A 50 -7.85 -9.18 15.66
CA CYS A 50 -7.34 -10.20 14.74
C CYS A 50 -8.39 -11.25 14.34
N ASP A 51 -9.41 -11.45 15.18
CA ASP A 51 -10.50 -12.41 14.94
C ASP A 51 -11.49 -11.96 13.86
N LEU A 52 -11.35 -10.74 13.32
CA LEU A 52 -12.21 -10.23 12.25
C LEU A 52 -11.96 -10.88 10.89
N GLY A 53 -10.83 -11.58 10.71
CA GLY A 53 -10.48 -12.20 9.43
C GLY A 53 -10.28 -11.17 8.31
N LEU A 54 -9.75 -9.98 8.66
CA LEU A 54 -9.55 -8.90 7.69
C LEU A 54 -8.47 -9.28 6.67
N ALA A 55 -7.46 -10.03 7.09
CA ALA A 55 -6.36 -10.49 6.24
C ALA A 55 -6.84 -11.29 5.02
N GLU A 56 -7.89 -12.09 5.14
CA GLU A 56 -8.43 -12.92 4.07
C GLU A 56 -9.23 -12.10 3.04
N SER A 57 -9.70 -10.91 3.43
CA SER A 57 -10.52 -10.03 2.57
C SER A 57 -9.70 -8.99 1.80
N LEU A 58 -8.46 -8.74 2.24
CA LEU A 58 -7.57 -7.75 1.66
C LEU A 58 -6.50 -8.45 0.82
N ASP A 59 -6.65 -8.39 -0.50
CA ASP A 59 -5.68 -8.90 -1.46
C ASP A 59 -4.78 -7.77 -1.98
N PRO A 60 -3.55 -7.61 -1.47
CA PRO A 60 -2.64 -6.55 -1.88
C PRO A 60 -1.86 -6.92 -3.16
N ILE A 61 -2.27 -7.96 -3.89
CA ILE A 61 -1.60 -8.40 -5.12
C ILE A 61 -2.41 -7.97 -6.34
N GLY A 62 -1.73 -7.38 -7.31
CA GLY A 62 -2.35 -6.98 -8.57
C GLY A 62 -1.35 -6.40 -9.55
N PRO A 63 -1.72 -6.33 -10.85
CA PRO A 63 -0.84 -5.82 -11.89
C PRO A 63 -0.55 -4.31 -11.75
N TYR A 64 -1.41 -3.58 -11.05
CA TYR A 64 -1.26 -2.15 -10.80
C TYR A 64 -0.60 -1.92 -9.44
N VAL A 65 0.72 -1.83 -9.43
CA VAL A 65 1.49 -1.63 -8.20
C VAL A 65 1.68 -0.14 -7.94
N TYR A 66 1.32 0.31 -6.73
CA TYR A 66 1.57 1.66 -6.28
C TYR A 66 2.50 1.66 -5.07
N GLU A 67 3.65 2.32 -5.23
CA GLU A 67 4.62 2.52 -4.16
C GLU A 67 4.38 3.86 -3.47
N SER A 68 4.19 3.81 -2.15
CA SER A 68 3.99 4.97 -1.31
C SER A 68 5.16 5.16 -0.37
N THR A 69 5.66 6.39 -0.30
CA THR A 69 6.69 6.83 0.65
C THR A 69 6.01 7.34 1.91
N TRP A 70 6.36 6.77 3.06
CA TRP A 70 5.76 7.11 4.35
C TRP A 70 6.77 7.90 5.20
N SER A 71 6.35 9.01 5.79
CA SER A 71 7.10 9.68 6.85
C SER A 71 7.05 8.87 8.15
N GLY A 72 7.82 9.26 9.17
CA GLY A 72 7.89 8.52 10.43
C GLY A 72 6.54 8.36 11.13
N GLU A 73 5.78 9.45 11.28
CA GLU A 73 4.45 9.43 11.91
C GLU A 73 3.43 8.64 11.08
N GLU A 74 3.48 8.78 9.76
CA GLU A 74 2.60 8.04 8.84
C GLU A 74 2.90 6.54 8.88
N LEU A 75 4.19 6.17 8.93
CA LEU A 75 4.61 4.77 9.03
C LEU A 75 4.22 4.16 10.37
N GLU A 76 4.33 4.90 11.47
CA GLU A 76 3.85 4.48 12.78
C GLU A 76 2.34 4.22 12.75
N ALA A 77 1.56 5.11 12.13
CA ALA A 77 0.12 4.91 11.97
C ALA A 77 -0.19 3.67 11.13
N LEU A 78 0.57 3.42 10.06
CA LEU A 78 0.44 2.23 9.22
C LEU A 78 0.73 0.95 9.98
N GLU A 79 1.85 0.92 10.72
CA GLU A 79 2.24 -0.20 11.57
C GLU A 79 1.20 -0.48 12.65
N TRP A 80 0.72 0.58 13.31
CA TRP A 80 -0.30 0.44 14.33
C TRP A 80 -1.60 -0.16 13.77
N VAL A 81 -2.07 0.30 12.61
CA VAL A 81 -3.27 -0.27 11.96
C VAL A 81 -3.03 -1.72 11.53
N ALA A 82 -1.84 -2.03 11.02
CA ALA A 82 -1.47 -3.38 10.63
C ALA A 82 -1.51 -4.35 11.83
N ASP A 83 -0.89 -3.95 12.95
CA ASP A 83 -0.87 -4.72 14.19
C ASP A 83 -2.26 -4.85 14.82
N HIS A 84 -3.05 -3.78 14.77
CA HIS A 84 -4.43 -3.77 15.30
C HIS A 84 -5.28 -4.85 14.64
N TYR A 85 -5.19 -5.01 13.32
CA TYR A 85 -5.98 -6.00 12.58
C TYR A 85 -5.25 -7.32 12.26
N CYS A 86 -4.02 -7.50 12.73
CA CYS A 86 -3.16 -8.62 12.35
C CYS A 86 -3.01 -8.79 10.81
N ILE A 87 -2.84 -7.69 10.09
CA ILE A 87 -2.66 -7.65 8.62
C ILE A 87 -1.25 -7.15 8.25
N THR A 88 -0.84 -7.31 7.00
CA THR A 88 0.44 -6.74 6.53
C THR A 88 0.35 -5.22 6.30
N LYS A 89 1.50 -4.55 6.19
CA LYS A 89 1.55 -3.11 5.84
C LYS A 89 0.91 -2.83 4.48
N GLU A 90 1.10 -3.71 3.52
CA GLU A 90 0.53 -3.61 2.18
C GLU A 90 -1.00 -3.74 2.21
N GLN A 91 -1.52 -4.62 3.08
CA GLN A 91 -2.95 -4.76 3.36
C GLN A 91 -3.50 -3.54 4.10
N ALA A 92 -2.79 -2.99 5.09
CA ALA A 92 -3.21 -1.78 5.79
C ALA A 92 -3.25 -0.56 4.83
N GLN A 93 -2.26 -0.43 3.94
CA GLN A 93 -2.23 0.56 2.88
C GLN A 93 -3.42 0.39 1.92
N LEU A 94 -3.73 -0.85 1.51
CA LEU A 94 -4.92 -1.16 0.71
C LEU A 94 -6.21 -0.77 1.44
N TYR A 95 -6.31 -1.11 2.72
CA TYR A 95 -7.50 -0.86 3.52
C TYR A 95 -7.78 0.64 3.67
N GLY A 96 -6.75 1.44 3.94
CA GLY A 96 -6.85 2.89 3.93
C GLY A 96 -7.36 3.43 2.60
N GLY A 97 -6.81 2.94 1.47
CA GLY A 97 -7.29 3.29 0.13
C GLY A 97 -8.76 2.95 -0.11
N ILE A 98 -9.20 1.75 0.31
CA ILE A 98 -10.59 1.29 0.18
C ILE A 98 -11.54 2.18 0.98
N LEU A 99 -11.22 2.46 2.25
CA LEU A 99 -12.06 3.28 3.12
C LEU A 99 -12.29 4.68 2.54
N PHE A 100 -11.22 5.30 2.04
CA PHE A 100 -11.30 6.64 1.50
C PHE A 100 -11.94 6.70 0.11
N THR A 101 -11.78 5.65 -0.69
CA THR A 101 -12.55 5.47 -1.94
C THR A 101 -14.05 5.36 -1.65
N PHE A 102 -14.44 4.63 -0.61
CA PHE A 102 -15.83 4.55 -0.16
C PHE A 102 -16.36 5.93 0.26
N PHE A 103 -15.61 6.71 1.03
CA PHE A 103 -16.00 8.07 1.41
C PHE A 103 -16.12 9.02 0.23
N ALA A 104 -15.23 8.94 -0.76
CA ALA A 104 -15.35 9.72 -1.99
C ALA A 104 -16.66 9.40 -2.73
N GLY A 105 -17.04 8.11 -2.76
CA GLY A 105 -18.34 7.68 -3.29
C GLY A 105 -19.54 8.28 -2.53
N LEU A 106 -19.49 8.29 -1.19
CA LEU A 106 -20.56 8.91 -0.38
C LEU A 106 -20.65 10.42 -0.61
N ASP A 107 -19.52 11.12 -0.68
CA ASP A 107 -19.49 12.55 -0.91
C ASP A 107 -20.01 12.91 -2.32
N ALA A 108 -19.56 12.19 -3.36
CA ALA A 108 -20.07 12.38 -4.71
C ALA A 108 -21.59 12.16 -4.79
N ALA A 109 -22.09 11.07 -4.20
CA ALA A 109 -23.53 10.78 -4.17
C ALA A 109 -24.33 11.90 -3.48
N LYS A 110 -23.82 12.43 -2.37
CA LYS A 110 -24.43 13.58 -1.67
C LYS A 110 -24.43 14.85 -2.52
N ASN A 111 -23.38 15.07 -3.30
CA ASN A 111 -23.21 16.25 -4.16
C ASN A 111 -23.88 16.12 -5.53
N GLY A 112 -24.64 15.02 -5.75
CA GLY A 112 -25.36 14.78 -7.01
C GLY A 112 -24.44 14.45 -8.18
N THR A 113 -23.20 14.07 -7.91
CA THR A 113 -22.23 13.61 -8.91
C THR A 113 -22.09 12.10 -8.84
N THR A 114 -21.87 11.45 -9.98
CA THR A 114 -21.52 10.03 -10.03
C THR A 114 -20.05 9.88 -10.37
N ALA A 115 -19.36 8.95 -9.69
CA ALA A 115 -18.02 8.55 -10.11
C ALA A 115 -18.07 8.04 -11.55
N VAL A 116 -17.38 8.74 -12.47
CA VAL A 116 -17.21 8.27 -13.84
C VAL A 116 -15.94 7.43 -13.87
N ARG A 117 -16.10 6.11 -13.92
CA ARG A 117 -14.96 5.20 -14.09
C ARG A 117 -14.29 5.48 -15.43
N ARG A 118 -13.00 5.76 -15.37
CA ARG A 118 -12.13 5.88 -16.56
C ARG A 118 -11.51 4.54 -16.88
N ASP A 119 -10.91 4.44 -18.06
CA ASP A 119 -10.05 3.31 -18.38
C ASP A 119 -8.89 3.23 -17.37
N PRO A 120 -8.48 2.02 -16.94
CA PRO A 120 -7.34 1.87 -16.05
C PRO A 120 -6.08 2.44 -16.72
N PRO A 121 -5.13 2.96 -15.92
CA PRO A 121 -3.85 3.38 -16.46
C PRO A 121 -3.19 2.20 -17.19
N PRO A 122 -2.26 2.45 -18.13
CA PRO A 122 -1.44 1.38 -18.68
C PRO A 122 -0.62 0.72 -17.56
N ILE A 123 -0.49 -0.61 -17.60
CA ILE A 123 0.31 -1.36 -16.62
C ILE A 123 1.77 -0.90 -16.74
N PRO A 124 2.41 -0.48 -15.63
CA PRO A 124 3.83 -0.11 -15.66
C PRO A 124 4.66 -1.29 -16.18
N THR A 125 5.42 -1.07 -17.25
CA THR A 125 6.19 -2.14 -17.92
C THR A 125 7.62 -2.27 -17.39
N THR A 126 7.95 -1.58 -16.29
CA THR A 126 9.26 -1.67 -15.66
C THR A 126 9.37 -2.97 -14.89
N ALA A 127 9.95 -3.98 -15.53
CA ALA A 127 10.58 -5.10 -14.84
C ALA A 127 11.58 -4.52 -13.80
N PRO A 128 11.73 -5.14 -12.61
CA PRO A 128 12.81 -4.75 -11.71
C PRO A 128 14.12 -4.89 -12.47
N THR A 129 14.86 -3.79 -12.62
CA THR A 129 16.20 -3.82 -13.16
C THR A 129 17.03 -4.66 -12.20
N THR A 130 17.28 -5.93 -12.54
CA THR A 130 18.29 -6.72 -11.84
C THR A 130 19.62 -6.06 -12.15
N THR A 131 20.07 -5.14 -11.29
CA THR A 131 21.47 -4.73 -11.24
C THR A 131 22.25 -5.94 -10.77
N THR A 132 22.66 -6.80 -11.70
CA THR A 132 23.69 -7.79 -11.45
C THR A 132 24.95 -7.00 -11.09
N ALA A 133 25.28 -6.95 -9.80
CA ALA A 133 26.58 -6.46 -9.37
C ALA A 133 27.65 -7.28 -10.12
N PRO A 134 28.68 -6.65 -10.71
CA PRO A 134 29.75 -7.41 -11.33
C PRO A 134 30.40 -8.29 -10.27
N THR A 135 30.29 -9.60 -10.45
CA THR A 135 30.97 -10.58 -9.60
C THR A 135 32.47 -10.39 -9.79
N THR A 136 33.14 -9.80 -8.80
CA THR A 136 34.61 -9.77 -8.76
C THR A 136 35.10 -11.19 -8.49
N THR A 137 35.44 -11.92 -9.56
CA THR A 137 36.12 -13.22 -9.45
C THR A 137 37.47 -13.01 -8.80
N THR A 138 37.57 -13.33 -7.51
CA THR A 138 38.87 -13.38 -6.82
C THR A 138 39.52 -14.72 -7.16
N ALA A 139 40.68 -14.68 -7.81
CA ALA A 139 41.44 -15.87 -8.19
C ALA A 139 41.86 -16.69 -6.95
N PRO A 140 41.85 -18.04 -7.01
CA PRO A 140 42.28 -18.86 -5.88
C PRO A 140 43.78 -18.69 -5.63
N THR A 141 44.13 -18.37 -4.39
CA THR A 141 45.52 -18.31 -3.93
C THR A 141 45.99 -19.73 -3.61
N THR A 142 46.97 -20.25 -4.36
CA THR A 142 47.58 -21.55 -4.10
C THR A 142 48.56 -21.41 -2.93
N THR A 143 48.22 -21.96 -1.76
CA THR A 143 49.13 -22.08 -0.62
C THR A 143 49.90 -23.41 -0.73
N THR A 144 51.18 -23.35 -1.06
CA THR A 144 52.12 -24.48 -0.96
C THR A 144 52.54 -24.64 0.50
N ALA A 145 52.34 -25.84 1.06
CA ALA A 145 52.79 -26.19 2.41
C ALA A 145 54.32 -26.44 2.45
N PRO A 146 55.01 -26.15 3.57
CA PRO A 146 56.45 -26.36 3.70
C PRO A 146 56.76 -27.84 3.99
N THR A 147 57.80 -28.36 3.34
CA THR A 147 58.41 -29.66 3.63
C THR A 147 59.34 -29.55 4.85
N THR A 148 59.12 -30.41 5.85
CA THR A 148 60.09 -30.78 6.89
C THR A 148 61.02 -31.87 6.43
#